data_AF-A0A7S3AGC6-F1
#
_entry.id   AF-A0A7S3AGC6-F1
#
_cell.length_a   1.000
_cell.length_b   1.000
_cell.length_c   1.000
_cell.angle_alpha   90.00
_cell.angle_beta   90.00
_cell.angle_gamma   90.00
#
_symmetry.space_group_name_H-M   'P 1'
#
loop_
_entity.id
_entity.type
_entity.pdbx_description
1 polymer ?
#
loop_
_entity_poly.entity_id
_entity_poly.type
_entity_poly.pdbx_seq_one_letter_code
_entity_poly.pdbx_strand_id
1 'polypeptide(L)'
;MHLLAERSVRELQQAVAVGGSNRLPDPEVRDPDGIPDGAALRSFPACRILDSLAGVPLQLDVAEHEKGDTALHIASFGGQIGLAQQMVALGASVGLPNKDGFTPLDSMQPSGAPGKSLQELLLNKISKPSSWTPDRIVTACQQCKLPFNRANPDMARKHHCRHCGRCVCAQCSPRRIVIAKFGEAKEERVCLLCERTLAKSTDLENAPAP
;
A
#
# COMPACT_ATOMS: atom_id res chain seq x y z
N MET A 1 26.75 -2.63 5.36
CA MET A 1 25.46 -1.89 5.38
C MET A 1 24.26 -2.79 5.13
N HIS A 2 24.30 -3.76 4.21
CA HIS A 2 23.19 -4.71 3.94
C HIS A 2 22.70 -5.49 5.19
N LEU A 3 23.63 -6.01 6.01
CA LEU A 3 23.30 -6.76 7.23
C LEU A 3 22.61 -5.92 8.33
N LEU A 4 22.89 -4.62 8.39
CA LEU A 4 22.24 -3.70 9.34
C LEU A 4 20.80 -3.42 8.88
N ALA A 5 20.59 -3.20 7.58
CA ALA A 5 19.27 -3.04 6.99
C ALA A 5 18.39 -4.29 7.20
N GLU A 6 18.94 -5.49 6.95
CA GLU A 6 18.21 -6.75 7.20
C GLU A 6 17.86 -6.97 8.67
N ARG A 7 18.77 -6.63 9.59
CA ARG A 7 18.51 -6.73 11.04
C ARG A 7 17.42 -5.77 11.46
N SER A 8 17.47 -4.52 10.99
CA SER A 8 16.46 -3.52 11.32
C SER A 8 15.10 -3.79 10.66
N VAL A 9 15.05 -4.47 9.49
CA VAL A 9 13.79 -4.97 8.90
C VAL A 9 13.19 -6.08 9.76
N ARG A 10 14.00 -7.01 10.29
CA ARG A 10 13.52 -8.04 11.23
C ARG A 10 13.04 -7.43 12.55
N GLU A 11 13.74 -6.42 13.06
CA GLU A 11 13.33 -5.68 14.27
C GLU A 11 12.03 -4.90 14.03
N LEU A 12 11.87 -4.28 12.86
CA LEU A 12 10.63 -3.62 12.44
C LEU A 12 9.47 -4.64 12.37
N GLN A 13 9.71 -5.77 11.73
CA GLN A 13 8.75 -6.86 11.59
C GLN A 13 8.30 -7.43 12.95
N GLN A 14 9.25 -7.69 13.86
CA GLN A 14 8.95 -8.11 15.24
C GLN A 14 8.20 -7.03 16.03
N ALA A 15 8.59 -5.76 15.91
CA ALA A 15 7.91 -4.66 16.59
C ALA A 15 6.45 -4.52 16.13
N VAL A 16 6.19 -4.77 14.85
CA VAL A 16 4.84 -4.77 14.28
C VAL A 16 4.03 -5.98 14.76
N ALA A 17 4.65 -7.16 14.90
CA ALA A 17 4.01 -8.39 15.39
C ALA A 17 3.69 -8.36 16.91
N VAL A 18 4.57 -7.79 17.73
CA VAL A 18 4.41 -7.68 19.19
C VAL A 18 3.40 -6.59 19.60
N GLY A 19 3.06 -5.67 18.69
CA GLY A 19 1.98 -4.69 18.87
C GLY A 19 0.56 -5.28 18.87
N GLY A 20 0.43 -6.60 18.80
CA GLY A 20 -0.83 -7.32 19.00
C GLY A 20 -1.29 -7.23 20.46
N SER A 21 -2.32 -6.40 20.69
CA SER A 21 -3.15 -6.31 21.91
C SER A 21 -2.67 -5.36 23.02
N ASN A 22 -2.92 -4.05 22.89
CA ASN A 22 -3.92 -3.30 23.68
C ASN A 22 -3.79 -1.77 23.50
N ARG A 23 -4.95 -1.14 23.23
CA ARG A 23 -5.20 0.31 23.15
C ARG A 23 -4.47 1.08 22.04
N LEU A 24 -5.25 1.42 21.02
CA LEU A 24 -5.02 2.59 20.17
C LEU A 24 -4.72 3.80 21.06
N PRO A 25 -3.71 4.65 20.75
CA PRO A 25 -3.76 6.02 21.21
C PRO A 25 -5.07 6.65 20.71
N ASP A 26 -5.70 7.46 21.56
CA ASP A 26 -7.04 8.04 21.38
C ASP A 26 -7.23 8.58 19.94
N PRO A 27 -8.25 8.12 19.18
CA PRO A 27 -8.45 8.50 17.77
C PRO A 27 -8.73 9.99 17.53
N GLU A 28 -8.81 10.82 18.57
CA GLU A 28 -9.21 12.22 18.50
C GLU A 28 -8.07 13.26 18.46
N VAL A 29 -6.79 12.86 18.59
CA VAL A 29 -5.69 13.83 18.43
C VAL A 29 -5.38 14.04 16.95
N ARG A 30 -5.99 15.10 16.39
CA ARG A 30 -5.92 15.50 15.00
C ARG A 30 -5.28 16.87 14.87
N ASP A 31 -4.48 17.06 13.83
CA ASP A 31 -4.06 18.40 13.42
C ASP A 31 -5.24 19.18 12.78
N PRO A 32 -5.09 20.49 12.48
CA PRO A 32 -6.16 21.31 11.91
C PRO A 32 -6.72 20.80 10.57
N ASP A 33 -5.97 19.95 9.86
CA ASP A 33 -6.34 19.35 8.58
C ASP A 33 -7.01 17.98 8.74
N GLY A 34 -7.21 17.52 9.98
CA GLY A 34 -7.87 16.24 10.29
C GLY A 34 -6.98 15.01 10.06
N ILE A 35 -5.65 15.20 9.97
CA ILE A 35 -4.66 14.14 9.88
C ILE A 35 -4.26 13.72 11.31
N PRO A 36 -4.12 12.41 11.59
CA PRO A 36 -3.58 11.96 12.87
C PRO A 36 -2.16 12.53 13.07
N ASP A 37 -1.93 13.18 14.22
CA ASP A 37 -0.72 13.96 14.51
C ASP A 37 0.57 13.16 14.24
N GLY A 38 1.41 13.68 13.35
CA GLY A 38 2.71 13.11 13.00
C GLY A 38 3.69 13.00 14.18
N ALA A 39 3.47 13.71 15.29
CA ALA A 39 4.24 13.55 16.53
C ALA A 39 3.87 12.26 17.28
N ALA A 40 2.59 11.85 17.28
CA ALA A 40 2.16 10.59 17.87
C ALA A 40 2.70 9.37 17.09
N LEU A 41 2.86 9.50 15.76
CA LEU A 41 3.47 8.47 14.92
C LEU A 41 4.94 8.20 15.25
N ARG A 42 5.70 9.23 15.67
CA ARG A 42 7.11 9.10 16.09
C ARG A 42 7.29 8.38 17.43
N SER A 43 6.21 8.16 18.18
CA SER A 43 6.23 7.39 19.43
C SER A 43 6.37 5.88 19.20
N PHE A 44 6.00 5.39 18.01
CA PHE A 44 6.17 3.99 17.67
C PHE A 44 7.64 3.69 17.37
N PRO A 45 8.26 2.70 18.05
CA PRO A 45 9.63 2.29 17.78
C PRO A 45 9.86 1.95 16.30
N ALA A 46 8.85 1.33 15.67
CA ALA A 46 8.85 0.98 14.25
C ALA A 46 9.01 2.19 13.31
N CYS A 47 8.31 3.30 13.55
CA CYS A 47 8.42 4.51 12.73
C CYS A 47 9.81 5.15 12.85
N ARG A 48 10.41 5.14 14.05
CA ARG A 48 11.77 5.64 14.29
C ARG A 48 12.83 4.80 13.58
N ILE A 49 12.63 3.48 13.51
CA ILE A 49 13.50 2.58 12.74
C ILE A 49 13.42 2.93 11.25
N LEU A 50 12.21 3.13 10.70
CA LEU A 50 12.04 3.50 9.30
C LEU A 50 12.64 4.87 8.95
N ASP A 51 12.49 5.87 9.82
CA ASP A 51 13.11 7.19 9.65
C ASP A 51 14.64 7.10 9.62
N SER A 52 15.22 6.29 10.52
CA SER A 52 16.67 6.09 10.62
C SER A 52 17.27 5.34 9.42
N LEU A 53 16.41 4.70 8.63
CA LEU A 53 16.79 3.91 7.46
C LEU A 53 16.37 4.57 6.14
N ALA A 54 15.87 5.81 6.18
CA ALA A 54 15.53 6.56 4.98
C ALA A 54 16.77 6.69 4.07
N GLY A 55 16.65 6.23 2.82
CA GLY A 55 17.74 6.22 1.84
C GLY A 55 18.59 4.94 1.81
N VAL A 56 18.32 3.97 2.69
CA VAL A 56 18.90 2.63 2.64
C VAL A 56 17.97 1.69 1.86
N PRO A 57 18.47 0.79 0.99
CA PRO A 57 17.63 -0.24 0.38
C PRO A 57 17.08 -1.18 1.46
N LEU A 58 15.77 -1.10 1.71
CA LEU A 58 15.06 -1.97 2.65
C LEU A 58 14.24 -3.00 1.89
N GLN A 59 14.33 -4.27 2.29
CA GLN A 59 13.51 -5.34 1.75
C GLN A 59 12.20 -5.44 2.56
N LEU A 60 11.26 -4.53 2.29
CA LEU A 60 9.96 -4.47 3.00
C LEU A 60 8.94 -5.53 2.55
N ASP A 61 9.22 -6.19 1.42
CA ASP A 61 8.35 -7.17 0.77
C ASP A 61 8.60 -8.61 1.24
N VAL A 62 9.34 -8.80 2.33
CA VAL A 62 9.55 -10.12 2.93
C VAL A 62 8.27 -10.56 3.62
N ALA A 63 7.74 -11.70 3.17
CA ALA A 63 6.62 -12.38 3.80
C ALA A 63 7.07 -13.10 5.07
N GLU A 64 6.33 -12.91 6.16
CA GLU A 64 6.53 -13.56 7.45
C GLU A 64 5.46 -14.61 7.76
N HIS A 65 5.77 -15.46 8.74
CA HIS A 65 4.86 -16.38 9.42
C HIS A 65 4.16 -17.43 8.53
N GLU A 66 3.42 -18.34 9.18
CA GLU A 66 2.75 -19.47 8.53
C GLU A 66 1.81 -19.06 7.40
N LYS A 67 1.31 -17.81 7.43
CA LYS A 67 0.35 -17.25 6.45
C LYS A 67 0.98 -16.40 5.35
N GLY A 68 2.27 -16.07 5.42
CA GLY A 68 2.96 -15.29 4.39
C GLY A 68 2.60 -13.81 4.35
N ASP A 69 2.30 -13.21 5.51
CA ASP A 69 1.96 -11.79 5.65
C ASP A 69 3.23 -10.94 5.60
N THR A 70 3.28 -9.91 4.76
CA THR A 70 4.35 -8.90 4.82
C THR A 70 4.13 -7.94 6.00
N ALA A 71 5.17 -7.18 6.38
CA ALA A 71 5.04 -6.15 7.43
C ALA A 71 3.89 -5.16 7.16
N LEU A 72 3.62 -4.87 5.87
CA LEU A 72 2.52 -4.00 5.47
C LEU A 72 1.13 -4.64 5.68
N HIS A 73 0.99 -5.97 5.58
CA HIS A 73 -0.28 -6.64 5.93
C HIS A 73 -0.60 -6.44 7.40
N ILE A 74 0.38 -6.65 8.28
CA ILE A 74 0.19 -6.54 9.73
C ILE A 74 -0.12 -5.09 10.12
N ALA A 75 0.62 -4.11 9.56
CA ALA A 75 0.34 -2.70 9.78
C ALA A 75 -1.06 -2.28 9.27
N SER A 76 -1.49 -2.81 8.12
CA SER A 76 -2.82 -2.53 7.55
C SER A 76 -3.94 -3.15 8.37
N PHE A 77 -3.77 -4.39 8.83
CA PHE A 77 -4.72 -5.10 9.68
C PHE A 77 -4.84 -4.45 11.07
N GLY A 78 -3.72 -4.02 11.64
CA GLY A 78 -3.67 -3.33 12.93
C GLY A 78 -4.15 -1.88 12.92
N GLY A 79 -4.54 -1.33 11.75
CA GLY A 79 -4.96 0.06 11.62
C GLY A 79 -3.84 1.07 11.85
N GLN A 80 -2.57 0.68 11.72
CA GLN A 80 -1.40 1.53 11.95
C GLN A 80 -1.14 2.40 10.71
N ILE A 81 -2.05 3.35 10.45
CA ILE A 81 -2.10 4.14 9.22
C ILE A 81 -0.78 4.84 8.92
N GLY A 82 -0.20 5.55 9.89
CA GLY A 82 1.03 6.30 9.68
C GLY A 82 2.24 5.42 9.39
N LEU A 83 2.35 4.28 10.08
CA LEU A 83 3.39 3.30 9.80
C LEU A 83 3.23 2.71 8.39
N ALA A 84 2.01 2.32 8.02
CA ALA A 84 1.71 1.78 6.69
C ALA A 84 2.02 2.81 5.58
N GLN A 85 1.68 4.09 5.79
CA GLN A 85 2.02 5.18 4.87
C GLN A 85 3.54 5.32 4.69
N GLN A 86 4.30 5.25 5.77
CA GLN A 86 5.75 5.35 5.75
C GLN A 86 6.40 4.16 5.02
N MET A 87 5.92 2.94 5.28
CA MET A 87 6.35 1.74 4.56
C MET A 87 6.09 1.87 3.04
N VAL A 88 4.92 2.35 2.63
CA VAL A 88 4.60 2.56 1.21
C VAL A 88 5.46 3.66 0.59
N ALA A 89 5.72 4.76 1.31
CA ALA A 89 6.60 5.82 0.85
C ALA A 89 8.05 5.34 0.64
N LEU A 90 8.51 4.37 1.44
CA LEU A 90 9.80 3.70 1.28
C LEU A 90 9.81 2.65 0.16
N GLY A 91 8.64 2.30 -0.37
CA GLY A 91 8.47 1.42 -1.52
C GLY A 91 7.99 0.01 -1.18
N ALA A 92 7.35 -0.21 -0.03
CA ALA A 92 6.65 -1.46 0.24
C ALA A 92 5.53 -1.71 -0.78
N SER A 93 5.47 -2.93 -1.29
CA SER A 93 4.49 -3.35 -2.30
C SER A 93 3.10 -3.53 -1.69
N VAL A 94 2.14 -2.74 -2.16
CA VAL A 94 0.72 -2.85 -1.77
C VAL A 94 -0.03 -3.98 -2.48
N GLY A 95 0.62 -4.63 -3.46
CA GLY A 95 0.00 -5.62 -4.33
C GLY A 95 0.41 -7.07 -4.07
N LEU A 96 1.32 -7.35 -3.13
CA LEU A 96 1.76 -8.71 -2.84
C LEU A 96 0.71 -9.43 -2.00
N PRO A 97 0.11 -10.54 -2.48
CA PRO A 97 -0.80 -11.33 -1.67
C PRO A 97 -0.05 -12.20 -0.65
N ASN A 98 -0.69 -12.45 0.49
CA ASN A 98 -0.30 -13.52 1.41
C ASN A 98 -0.71 -14.91 0.88
N LYS A 99 -0.48 -15.99 1.65
CA LYS A 99 -0.83 -17.36 1.23
C LYS A 99 -2.33 -17.60 1.07
N ASP A 100 -3.15 -16.80 1.74
CA ASP A 100 -4.61 -16.81 1.63
C ASP A 100 -5.10 -16.00 0.42
N GLY A 101 -4.21 -15.30 -0.30
CA GLY A 101 -4.52 -14.50 -1.48
C GLY A 101 -4.95 -13.06 -1.19
N PHE A 102 -4.88 -12.61 0.06
CA PHE A 102 -5.21 -11.24 0.46
C PHE A 102 -4.01 -10.33 0.29
N THR A 103 -4.22 -9.16 -0.31
CA THR A 103 -3.20 -8.08 -0.34
C THR A 103 -3.28 -7.22 0.92
N PRO A 104 -2.27 -6.40 1.24
CA PRO A 104 -2.35 -5.48 2.36
C PRO A 104 -3.55 -4.52 2.27
N LEU A 105 -3.96 -4.16 1.04
CA LEU A 105 -5.14 -3.34 0.79
C LEU A 105 -6.46 -4.06 1.12
N ASP A 106 -6.48 -5.39 1.06
CA ASP A 106 -7.64 -6.23 1.39
C ASP A 106 -7.74 -6.49 2.90
N SER A 107 -6.60 -6.56 3.59
CA SER A 107 -6.52 -6.78 5.05
C SER A 107 -6.87 -5.54 5.88
N MET A 108 -7.35 -4.46 5.27
CA MET A 108 -7.62 -3.19 5.95
C MET A 108 -8.91 -3.23 6.76
N GLN A 109 -8.83 -2.75 8.01
CA GLN A 109 -10.03 -2.48 8.81
C GLN A 109 -10.81 -1.29 8.24
N PRO A 110 -12.15 -1.30 8.31
CA PRO A 110 -12.95 -0.12 7.99
C PRO A 110 -12.54 1.02 8.93
N SER A 111 -11.96 2.09 8.38
CA SER A 111 -11.66 3.27 9.17
C SER A 111 -12.99 3.93 9.55
N GLY A 112 -13.36 3.91 10.82
CA GLY A 112 -14.52 4.66 11.34
C GLY A 112 -14.38 6.18 11.22
N ALA A 113 -13.27 6.67 10.66
CA ALA A 113 -13.04 8.08 10.40
C ALA A 113 -13.92 8.57 9.21
N PRO A 114 -14.66 9.67 9.36
CA PRO A 114 -15.25 10.35 8.22
C PRO A 114 -14.14 10.91 7.33
N GLY A 115 -14.03 10.46 6.08
CA GLY A 115 -13.01 10.94 5.13
C GLY A 115 -12.48 9.89 4.15
N LYS A 116 -11.25 10.13 3.64
CA LYS A 116 -10.53 9.27 2.68
C LYS A 116 -10.30 7.87 3.28
N SER A 117 -10.57 6.81 2.50
CA SER A 117 -10.32 5.44 2.94
C SER A 117 -8.82 5.17 3.12
N LEU A 118 -8.44 4.23 4.00
CA LEU A 118 -7.05 3.81 4.17
C LEU A 118 -6.39 3.37 2.84
N GLN A 119 -7.17 2.74 1.94
CA GLN A 119 -6.71 2.39 0.59
C GLN A 119 -6.30 3.63 -0.21
N GLU A 120 -7.12 4.68 -0.21
CA GLU A 120 -6.79 5.95 -0.88
C GLU A 120 -5.56 6.61 -0.26
N LEU A 121 -5.44 6.59 1.07
CA LEU A 121 -4.29 7.15 1.78
C LEU A 121 -2.98 6.46 1.39
N LEU A 122 -2.94 5.12 1.35
CA LEU A 122 -1.74 4.38 0.95
C LEU A 122 -1.41 4.57 -0.53
N LEU A 123 -2.40 4.50 -1.42
CA LEU A 123 -2.18 4.69 -2.86
C LEU A 123 -1.63 6.09 -3.19
N ASN A 124 -2.05 7.11 -2.45
CA ASN A 124 -1.49 8.46 -2.59
C ASN A 124 -0.01 8.53 -2.20
N LYS A 125 0.44 7.74 -1.22
CA LYS A 125 1.85 7.71 -0.76
C LYS A 125 2.82 6.97 -1.68
N ILE A 126 2.32 6.26 -2.71
CA ILE A 126 3.18 5.67 -3.73
C ILE A 126 3.86 6.79 -4.53
N SER A 127 5.17 6.94 -4.34
CA SER A 127 6.00 7.99 -4.96
C SER A 127 6.77 7.51 -6.20
N LYS A 128 7.01 6.21 -6.31
CA LYS A 128 7.68 5.54 -7.45
C LYS A 128 6.87 4.34 -7.92
N PRO A 129 7.03 3.87 -9.17
CA PRO A 129 6.36 2.68 -9.65
C PRO A 129 6.62 1.48 -8.71
N SER A 130 5.54 0.87 -8.22
CA SER A 130 5.65 -0.37 -7.44
C SER A 130 6.11 -1.51 -8.34
N SER A 131 6.88 -2.43 -7.77
CA SER A 131 7.16 -3.73 -8.39
C SER A 131 5.84 -4.44 -8.71
N TRP A 132 5.77 -5.07 -9.88
CA TRP A 132 4.61 -5.85 -10.28
C TRP A 132 4.51 -7.13 -9.47
N THR A 133 3.31 -7.45 -9.02
CA THR A 133 3.02 -8.72 -8.37
C THR A 133 3.29 -9.87 -9.35
N PRO A 134 4.16 -10.84 -9.02
CA PRO A 134 4.49 -11.92 -9.94
C PRO A 134 3.25 -12.72 -10.36
N ASP A 135 3.08 -12.97 -11.67
CA ASP A 135 1.91 -13.68 -12.18
C ASP A 135 1.70 -15.04 -11.53
N ARG A 136 2.79 -15.74 -11.23
CA ARG A 136 2.74 -17.10 -10.65
C ARG A 136 2.04 -17.18 -9.30
N ILE A 137 2.00 -16.09 -8.52
CA ILE A 137 1.38 -16.09 -7.18
C ILE A 137 -0.06 -15.56 -7.18
N VAL A 138 -0.58 -15.13 -8.33
CA VAL A 138 -1.92 -14.52 -8.44
C VAL A 138 -2.85 -15.46 -9.19
N THR A 139 -3.87 -15.98 -8.53
CA THR A 139 -4.86 -16.90 -9.13
C THR A 139 -6.17 -16.20 -9.50
N ALA A 140 -6.45 -15.04 -8.90
CA ALA A 140 -7.66 -14.25 -9.13
C ALA A 140 -7.34 -12.76 -9.29
N CYS A 141 -8.21 -12.01 -9.97
CA CYS A 141 -8.09 -10.56 -10.11
C CYS A 141 -8.05 -9.91 -8.71
N GLN A 142 -7.01 -9.14 -8.42
CA GLN A 142 -6.85 -8.54 -7.10
C GLN A 142 -7.85 -7.41 -6.80
N GLN A 143 -8.70 -7.05 -7.76
CA GLN A 143 -9.78 -6.07 -7.58
C GLN A 143 -11.17 -6.71 -7.51
N CYS A 144 -11.60 -7.49 -8.51
CA CYS A 144 -12.95 -8.10 -8.50
C CYS A 144 -13.00 -9.51 -7.88
N LYS A 145 -11.84 -10.08 -7.53
CA LYS A 145 -11.69 -11.42 -6.92
C LYS A 145 -12.15 -12.59 -7.79
N LEU A 146 -12.55 -12.36 -9.04
CA LEU A 146 -12.86 -13.42 -9.99
C LEU A 146 -11.58 -14.17 -10.42
N PRO A 147 -11.63 -15.51 -10.56
CA PRO A 147 -10.47 -16.32 -10.92
C PRO A 147 -10.03 -16.06 -12.36
N PHE A 148 -8.72 -15.97 -12.58
CA PHE A 148 -8.18 -15.97 -13.93
C PHE A 148 -8.39 -17.34 -14.56
N ASN A 149 -9.00 -17.37 -15.73
CA ASN A 149 -9.30 -18.60 -16.44
C ASN A 149 -9.41 -18.33 -17.94
N ARG A 150 -9.07 -19.32 -18.77
CA ARG A 150 -9.08 -19.19 -20.23
C ARG A 150 -10.49 -19.16 -20.83
N ALA A 151 -11.53 -19.55 -20.07
CA ALA A 151 -12.90 -19.62 -20.56
C ALA A 151 -13.57 -18.24 -20.64
N ASN A 152 -13.14 -17.27 -19.84
CA ASN A 152 -13.62 -15.89 -19.87
C ASN A 152 -12.55 -14.96 -20.49
N PRO A 153 -12.81 -14.32 -21.64
CA PRO A 153 -11.86 -13.43 -22.31
C PRO A 153 -11.30 -12.31 -21.42
N ASP A 154 -12.13 -11.76 -20.53
CA ASP A 154 -11.72 -10.70 -19.60
C ASP A 154 -10.81 -11.20 -18.49
N MET A 155 -10.86 -12.51 -18.19
CA MET A 155 -10.07 -13.21 -17.17
C MET A 155 -8.99 -14.11 -17.78
N ALA A 156 -8.83 -14.13 -19.11
CA ALA A 156 -7.87 -14.99 -19.79
C ALA A 156 -6.43 -14.47 -19.67
N ARG A 157 -6.27 -13.15 -19.48
CA ARG A 157 -4.97 -12.49 -19.38
C ARG A 157 -4.87 -11.70 -18.08
N LYS A 158 -3.68 -11.74 -17.50
CA LYS A 158 -3.29 -10.92 -16.36
C LYS A 158 -2.78 -9.58 -16.84
N HIS A 159 -3.11 -8.52 -16.10
CA HIS A 159 -2.65 -7.17 -16.38
C HIS A 159 -2.18 -6.50 -15.10
N HIS A 160 -1.08 -5.76 -15.16
CA HIS A 160 -0.56 -5.07 -13.98
C HIS A 160 -0.89 -3.58 -14.02
N CYS A 161 -1.24 -3.05 -12.85
CA CYS A 161 -1.34 -1.63 -12.62
C CYS A 161 0.08 -1.05 -12.49
N ARG A 162 0.44 -0.07 -13.32
CA ARG A 162 1.75 0.60 -13.22
C ARG A 162 1.89 1.44 -11.95
N HIS A 163 0.78 1.92 -11.39
CA HIS A 163 0.78 2.69 -10.16
C HIS A 163 0.99 1.81 -8.92
N CYS A 164 0.15 0.79 -8.69
CA CYS A 164 0.17 -0.01 -7.45
C CYS A 164 0.72 -1.43 -7.59
N GLY A 165 1.17 -1.84 -8.77
CA GLY A 165 1.76 -3.16 -9.01
C GLY A 165 0.79 -4.35 -9.05
N ARG A 166 -0.46 -4.17 -8.60
CA ARG A 166 -1.48 -5.25 -8.57
C ARG A 166 -1.76 -5.85 -9.94
N CYS A 167 -1.97 -7.16 -9.93
CA CYS A 167 -2.45 -7.96 -11.05
C CYS A 167 -3.99 -8.01 -11.08
N VAL A 168 -4.57 -7.52 -12.16
CA VAL A 168 -6.01 -7.32 -12.37
C VAL A 168 -6.44 -7.80 -13.75
N CYS A 169 -7.75 -7.96 -13.94
CA CYS A 169 -8.37 -8.32 -15.21
C CYS A 169 -8.53 -7.10 -16.15
N ALA A 170 -8.96 -7.35 -17.38
CA ALA A 170 -9.16 -6.29 -18.38
C ALA A 170 -10.22 -5.28 -17.93
N GLN A 171 -11.34 -5.77 -17.40
CA GLN A 171 -12.45 -4.94 -16.89
C GLN A 171 -12.04 -4.08 -15.68
N CYS A 172 -11.12 -4.54 -14.84
CA CYS A 172 -10.63 -3.79 -13.68
C CYS A 172 -9.48 -2.84 -14.02
N SER A 173 -9.01 -2.80 -15.27
CA SER A 173 -7.97 -1.88 -15.75
C SER A 173 -8.24 -1.38 -17.17
N PRO A 174 -9.43 -0.83 -17.47
CA PRO A 174 -9.84 -0.58 -18.85
C PRO A 174 -9.08 0.58 -19.49
N ARG A 175 -8.50 1.48 -18.69
CA ARG A 175 -7.89 2.73 -19.16
C ARG A 175 -6.38 2.76 -18.96
N ARG A 176 -5.75 3.62 -19.76
CA ARG A 176 -4.37 4.07 -19.58
C ARG A 176 -4.40 5.57 -19.33
N ILE A 177 -3.56 6.03 -18.41
CA ILE A 177 -3.47 7.45 -18.04
C ILE A 177 -2.01 7.84 -17.82
N VAL A 178 -1.71 9.14 -17.91
CA VAL A 178 -0.41 9.67 -17.47
C VAL A 178 -0.38 9.69 -15.94
N ILE A 179 0.64 9.07 -15.35
CA ILE A 179 0.87 9.11 -13.90
C ILE A 179 1.85 10.24 -13.61
N ALA A 180 1.35 11.48 -13.54
CA ALA A 180 2.17 12.70 -13.48
C ALA A 180 3.28 12.65 -12.40
N LYS A 181 2.96 12.10 -11.21
CA LYS A 181 3.92 11.99 -10.10
C LYS A 181 5.12 11.05 -10.35
N PHE A 182 5.11 10.27 -11.43
CA PHE A 182 6.27 9.45 -11.82
C PHE A 182 7.18 10.17 -12.82
N GLY A 183 6.85 11.38 -13.27
CA GLY A 183 7.67 12.17 -14.19
C GLY A 183 7.75 11.61 -15.62
N GLU A 184 6.88 10.65 -15.96
CA GLU A 184 6.79 10.07 -17.31
C GLU A 184 5.56 10.62 -18.03
N ALA A 185 5.72 11.10 -19.27
CA ALA A 185 4.60 11.58 -20.09
C ALA A 185 3.79 10.46 -20.78
N LYS A 186 4.15 9.20 -20.52
CA LYS A 186 3.56 8.03 -21.17
C LYS A 186 2.26 7.64 -20.48
N GLU A 187 1.26 7.28 -21.29
CA GLU A 187 0.04 6.66 -20.76
C GLU A 187 0.28 5.21 -20.35
N GLU A 188 0.03 4.93 -19.08
CA GLU A 188 0.27 3.64 -18.46
C GLU A 188 -1.02 3.03 -17.93
N ARG A 189 -1.11 1.70 -17.99
CA ARG A 189 -2.29 0.97 -17.52
C ARG A 189 -2.41 1.11 -16.00
N VAL A 190 -3.59 1.49 -15.54
CA VAL A 190 -3.91 1.55 -14.12
C VAL A 190 -5.17 0.76 -13.81
N CYS A 191 -5.27 0.22 -12.60
CA CYS A 191 -6.52 -0.35 -12.12
C CYS A 191 -7.54 0.76 -11.80
N LEU A 192 -8.83 0.43 -11.83
CA LEU A 192 -9.93 1.39 -11.56
C LEU A 192 -9.80 2.09 -10.20
N LEU A 193 -9.21 1.43 -9.19
CA LEU A 193 -8.97 2.08 -7.90
C LEU A 193 -7.92 3.20 -8.01
N CYS A 194 -6.79 2.90 -8.66
CA CYS A 194 -5.73 3.88 -8.88
C CYS A 194 -6.17 5.01 -9.81
N GLU A 195 -6.96 4.71 -10.83
CA GLU A 195 -7.55 5.73 -11.71
C GLU A 195 -8.33 6.78 -10.90
N ARG A 196 -9.23 6.33 -10.02
CA ARG A 196 -10.00 7.24 -9.15
C ARG A 196 -9.10 7.99 -8.16
N THR A 197 -8.13 7.31 -7.57
CA THR A 197 -7.21 7.94 -6.61
C THR A 197 -6.38 9.04 -7.28
N LEU A 198 -5.86 8.78 -8.48
CA LEU A 198 -5.00 9.71 -9.23
C LEU A 198 -5.80 10.90 -9.79
N ALA A 199 -7.04 10.70 -10.22
CA ALA A 199 -7.92 11.79 -10.65
C ALA A 199 -8.21 12.77 -9.49
N LYS A 200 -8.50 12.27 -8.29
CA LYS A 200 -8.75 13.12 -7.12
C LYS A 200 -7.51 13.91 -6.69
N SER A 201 -6.30 13.38 -6.89
CA SER A 201 -5.07 14.12 -6.56
C SER A 201 -4.82 15.29 -7.51
N THR A 202 -5.15 15.15 -8.79
CA THR A 202 -4.97 16.23 -9.77
C THR A 202 -5.95 17.38 -9.53
N ASP A 203 -7.15 17.08 -9.03
CA ASP A 203 -8.15 18.13 -8.72
C ASP A 203 -7.72 18.98 -7.51
N LEU A 204 -7.02 18.40 -6.53
CA LEU A 204 -6.48 19.10 -5.37
C LEU A 204 -5.27 19.98 -5.71
N GLU A 205 -4.41 19.52 -6.62
CA GLU A 205 -3.22 20.28 -7.06
C GLU A 205 -3.58 21.45 -7.98
N ASN A 206 -4.73 21.38 -8.68
CA ASN A 206 -5.21 22.42 -9.59
C ASN A 206 -6.29 23.33 -8.99
N ALA A 207 -6.63 23.15 -7.71
CA ALA A 207 -7.60 24.03 -7.04
C ALA A 207 -7.00 25.44 -6.89
N PRO A 208 -7.74 26.52 -7.22
CA PRO A 208 -7.27 27.88 -6.95
C PRO A 208 -7.06 28.04 -5.44
N ALA A 209 -5.91 28.59 -5.05
CA ALA A 209 -5.61 28.89 -3.65
C ALA A 209 -6.71 29.81 -3.06
N PRO A 210 -7.10 29.61 -1.78
CA PRO A 210 -8.12 30.44 -1.13
C PRO A 210 -7.71 31.91 -1.00
#